data_AF-A0AAE1HMZ2-F1
#
_entry.id   AF-A0AAE1HMZ2-F1
#
_cell.length_a   1.000
_cell.length_b   1.000
_cell.length_c   1.000
_cell.angle_alpha   90.00
_cell.angle_beta   90.00
_cell.angle_gamma   90.00
#
_symmetry.space_group_name_H-M   'P 1'
#
loop_
_entity.id
_entity.type
_entity.pdbx_description
1 polymer ?
#
loop_
_entity_poly.entity_id
_entity_poly.type
_entity_poly.pdbx_seq_one_letter_code
_entity_poly.pdbx_strand_id
1 'polypeptide(L)'
;MGDSFSGMTSPNKKWRNDMPPMPPAVTLYEQFSLNEWNPKVPHRDVDIFNFGNTCFINACLQILYHTPNIIKWLETSNHPSACTKFLHCCTSLLLKTWRQYKCSKVPLIRPAAFVAVIRSIFRTPDENMDDEGFHADGNKQEDAHEFLLFLLQNLEDDFLSPFVFVHPASTLPILTLLSQAYL
;
A
#
# COMPACT_ATOMS: atom_id res chain seq x y z
N MET A 1 5.33 18.41 -66.08
CA MET A 1 4.59 17.34 -65.38
C MET A 1 5.08 17.31 -63.94
N GLY A 2 4.24 17.70 -62.98
CA GLY A 2 4.55 17.60 -61.56
C GLY A 2 3.53 16.67 -60.93
N ASP A 3 3.96 15.49 -60.51
CA ASP A 3 3.11 14.52 -59.84
C ASP A 3 2.98 14.90 -58.35
N SER A 4 1.79 15.33 -57.97
CA SER A 4 1.42 15.61 -56.59
C SER A 4 1.19 14.29 -55.84
N PHE A 5 2.08 13.98 -54.89
CA PHE A 5 1.89 12.95 -53.88
C PHE A 5 0.72 13.35 -52.96
N SER A 6 -0.48 12.82 -53.21
CA SER A 6 -1.57 12.84 -52.24
C SER A 6 -1.23 11.91 -51.08
N GLY A 7 -0.80 12.49 -49.96
CA GLY A 7 -0.61 11.77 -48.71
C GLY A 7 -1.92 11.14 -48.25
N MET A 8 -2.00 9.81 -48.30
CA MET A 8 -3.04 9.04 -47.64
C MET A 8 -2.88 9.24 -46.13
N THR A 9 -3.75 10.05 -45.53
CA THR A 9 -3.88 10.10 -44.07
C THR A 9 -4.52 8.81 -43.59
N SER A 10 -3.80 8.08 -42.74
CA SER A 10 -4.31 6.89 -42.06
C SER A 10 -5.59 7.25 -41.29
N PRO A 11 -6.67 6.47 -41.39
CA PRO A 11 -7.87 6.70 -40.59
C PRO A 11 -7.51 6.68 -39.10
N ASN A 12 -7.83 7.76 -38.40
CA ASN A 12 -7.71 7.88 -36.96
C ASN A 12 -8.45 6.71 -36.30
N LYS A 13 -7.72 5.69 -35.82
CA LYS A 13 -8.29 4.68 -34.92
C LYS A 13 -8.54 5.40 -33.59
N LYS A 14 -9.76 5.92 -33.41
CA LYS A 14 -10.26 6.31 -32.09
C LYS A 14 -10.20 5.07 -31.21
N TRP A 15 -9.35 5.12 -30.19
CA TRP A 15 -9.33 4.09 -29.15
C TRP A 15 -10.71 4.07 -28.48
N ARG A 16 -11.24 2.89 -28.18
CA ARG A 16 -12.55 2.72 -27.50
C ARG A 16 -12.58 3.29 -26.07
N ASN A 17 -11.53 3.97 -25.64
CA ASN A 17 -11.34 4.52 -24.30
C ASN A 17 -11.77 6.00 -24.19
N ASP A 18 -12.35 6.59 -25.24
CA ASP A 18 -12.91 7.95 -25.21
C ASP A 18 -14.20 8.05 -24.39
N MET A 19 -14.79 6.92 -23.96
CA MET A 19 -15.96 6.90 -23.10
C MET A 19 -15.49 6.79 -21.64
N PRO A 20 -15.82 7.74 -20.76
CA PRO A 20 -15.47 7.64 -19.35
C PRO A 20 -16.04 6.33 -18.78
N PRO A 21 -15.32 5.66 -17.87
CA PRO A 21 -15.83 4.45 -17.22
C PRO A 21 -17.18 4.77 -16.59
N MET A 22 -18.11 3.81 -16.64
CA MET A 22 -19.39 3.97 -15.95
C MET A 22 -19.14 4.28 -14.47
N PRO A 23 -19.94 5.16 -13.84
CA PRO A 23 -19.78 5.45 -12.43
C PRO A 23 -19.91 4.16 -11.61
N PRO A 24 -19.11 3.99 -10.56
CA PRO A 24 -19.18 2.79 -9.72
C PRO A 24 -20.57 2.67 -9.08
N ALA A 25 -21.04 1.44 -8.93
CA ALA A 25 -22.34 1.17 -8.29
C ALA A 25 -22.38 1.61 -6.81
N VAL A 26 -21.22 1.56 -6.14
CA VAL A 26 -21.03 2.02 -4.77
C VAL A 26 -19.71 2.76 -4.68
N THR A 27 -19.75 3.98 -4.15
CA THR A 27 -18.57 4.77 -3.82
C THR A 27 -18.27 4.60 -2.33
N LEU A 28 -17.23 3.84 -2.00
CA LEU A 28 -16.84 3.57 -0.61
C LEU A 28 -16.20 4.78 0.08
N TYR A 29 -15.66 5.72 -0.70
CA TYR A 29 -15.00 6.92 -0.21
C TYR A 29 -15.20 8.09 -1.17
N GLU A 30 -15.32 9.29 -0.62
CA GLU A 30 -15.41 10.49 -1.43
C GLU A 30 -14.12 10.68 -2.23
N GLN A 31 -14.26 10.98 -3.52
CA GLN A 31 -13.13 11.20 -4.41
C GLN A 31 -12.43 12.50 -3.97
N PHE A 32 -11.30 12.38 -3.30
CA PHE A 32 -10.54 13.55 -2.88
C PHE A 32 -9.83 14.18 -4.08
N SER A 33 -9.86 15.52 -4.15
CA SER A 33 -9.10 16.26 -5.16
C SER A 33 -7.60 15.99 -4.98
N LEU A 34 -6.97 15.49 -6.05
CA LEU A 34 -5.56 15.06 -6.10
C LEU A 34 -4.56 16.22 -6.15
N ASN A 35 -5.03 17.48 -6.10
CA ASN A 35 -4.22 18.65 -6.43
C ASN A 35 -3.53 19.33 -5.23
N GLU A 36 -3.46 18.66 -4.09
CA GLU A 36 -2.91 19.25 -2.85
C GLU A 36 -1.46 18.84 -2.55
N TRP A 37 -0.73 18.25 -3.51
CA TRP A 37 0.71 18.11 -3.34
C TRP A 37 1.35 19.50 -3.35
N ASN A 38 1.67 20.01 -2.16
CA ASN A 38 2.34 21.28 -2.00
C ASN A 38 3.85 21.06 -1.85
N PRO A 39 4.66 21.22 -2.92
CA PRO A 39 6.11 21.04 -2.86
C PRO A 39 6.82 22.01 -1.91
N LYS A 40 6.12 23.03 -1.41
CA LYS A 40 6.68 24.05 -0.53
C LYS A 40 6.62 23.69 0.95
N VAL A 41 5.99 22.57 1.32
CA VAL A 41 6.10 22.05 2.69
C VAL A 41 7.51 21.46 2.82
N PRO A 42 8.37 22.00 3.70
CA PRO A 42 9.71 21.44 3.88
C PRO A 42 9.55 20.00 4.38
N HIS A 43 9.84 19.04 3.51
CA HIS A 43 9.90 17.64 3.86
C HIS A 43 11.18 17.43 4.65
N ARG A 44 11.06 17.26 5.97
CA ARG A 44 12.20 16.81 6.78
C ARG A 44 12.27 15.30 6.61
N ASP A 45 13.26 14.86 5.84
CA ASP A 45 13.57 13.43 5.75
C ASP A 45 14.14 12.94 7.08
N VAL A 46 13.55 11.86 7.57
CA VAL A 46 13.97 11.20 8.80
C VAL A 46 14.36 9.77 8.44
N ASP A 47 15.55 9.35 8.84
CA ASP A 47 16.01 8.00 8.62
C ASP A 47 15.24 7.02 9.52
N ILE A 48 15.19 5.76 9.08
CA ILE A 48 14.59 4.67 9.84
C ILE A 48 15.69 3.70 10.23
N PHE A 49 15.82 3.42 11.53
CA PHE A 49 16.87 2.54 12.03
C PHE A 49 16.73 1.11 11.49
N ASN A 50 17.84 0.54 11.00
CA ASN A 50 17.89 -0.85 10.56
C ASN A 50 18.12 -1.77 11.77
N PHE A 51 17.18 -2.66 12.04
CA PHE A 51 17.24 -3.60 13.17
C PHE A 51 17.95 -4.92 12.82
N GLY A 52 18.69 -4.95 11.71
CA GLY A 52 19.32 -6.15 11.15
C GLY A 52 18.43 -6.75 10.07
N ASN A 53 18.89 -6.68 8.82
CA ASN A 53 18.17 -7.16 7.64
C ASN A 53 16.75 -6.57 7.49
N THR A 54 16.48 -5.36 8.00
CA THR A 54 15.19 -4.67 7.86
C THR A 54 15.22 -3.53 6.85
N CYS A 55 16.24 -3.46 5.98
CA CYS A 55 16.34 -2.39 4.98
C CYS A 55 15.18 -2.42 3.98
N PHE A 56 14.62 -3.60 3.69
CA PHE A 56 13.41 -3.73 2.87
C PHE A 56 12.19 -3.06 3.53
N ILE A 57 12.01 -3.26 4.85
CA ILE A 57 10.96 -2.57 5.63
C ILE A 57 11.15 -1.05 5.56
N ASN A 58 12.38 -0.59 5.79
CA ASN A 58 12.71 0.83 5.81
C ASN A 58 12.43 1.48 4.44
N ALA A 59 12.84 0.83 3.34
CA ALA A 59 12.58 1.32 1.99
C ALA A 59 11.08 1.41 1.69
N CYS A 60 10.30 0.39 2.03
CA CYS A 60 8.85 0.39 1.82
C CYS A 60 8.13 1.44 2.67
N LEU A 61 8.54 1.64 3.93
CA LEU A 61 8.00 2.71 4.76
C LEU A 61 8.27 4.10 4.16
N GLN A 62 9.47 4.33 3.62
CA GLN A 62 9.79 5.58 2.93
C GLN A 62 8.91 5.77 1.69
N ILE A 63 8.69 4.74 0.87
CA ILE A 63 7.78 4.81 -0.29
C ILE A 63 6.37 5.25 0.15
N LEU A 64 5.82 4.63 1.20
CA LEU A 64 4.48 4.96 1.69
C LEU A 64 4.41 6.37 2.29
N TYR A 65 5.43 6.78 3.05
CA TYR A 65 5.48 8.10 3.70
C TYR A 65 5.70 9.26 2.74
N HIS A 66 6.33 8.99 1.61
CA HIS A 66 6.52 9.96 0.53
C HIS A 66 5.40 9.90 -0.52
N THR A 67 4.37 9.06 -0.32
CA THR A 67 3.19 9.03 -1.18
C THR A 67 2.09 9.92 -0.59
N PRO A 68 1.81 11.11 -1.16
CA PRO A 68 0.96 12.11 -0.52
C PRO A 68 -0.46 11.62 -0.23
N ASN A 69 -1.01 10.81 -1.14
CA ASN A 69 -2.36 10.26 -1.01
C ASN A 69 -2.46 9.28 0.16
N ILE A 70 -1.42 8.48 0.39
CA ILE A 70 -1.37 7.53 1.51
C ILE A 70 -1.29 8.29 2.83
N ILE A 71 -0.47 9.34 2.89
CA ILE A 71 -0.38 10.18 4.09
C ILE A 71 -1.69 10.90 4.37
N LYS A 72 -2.30 11.52 3.35
CA LYS A 72 -3.61 12.18 3.50
C LYS A 72 -4.64 11.20 4.04
N TRP A 73 -4.74 10.02 3.41
CA TRP A 73 -5.62 8.94 3.88
C TRP A 73 -5.34 8.54 5.33
N LEU A 74 -4.08 8.28 5.70
CA LEU A 74 -3.69 7.92 7.07
C LEU A 74 -4.07 9.00 8.09
N GLU A 75 -3.92 10.28 7.74
CA GLU A 75 -4.21 11.40 8.64
C GLU A 75 -5.71 11.71 8.77
N THR A 76 -6.50 11.47 7.73
CA THR A 76 -7.95 11.69 7.74
C THR A 76 -8.75 10.45 8.15
N SER A 77 -8.12 9.28 8.20
CA SER A 77 -8.78 8.02 8.52
C SER A 77 -9.22 7.95 9.99
N ASN A 78 -10.50 7.59 10.20
CA ASN A 78 -11.04 7.24 11.51
C ASN A 78 -10.78 5.77 11.88
N HIS A 79 -9.98 5.04 11.09
CA HIS A 79 -9.71 3.62 11.32
C HIS A 79 -9.20 3.32 12.75
N PRO A 80 -8.23 4.05 13.34
CA PRO A 80 -7.69 3.69 14.66
C PRO A 80 -8.73 3.71 15.79
N SER A 81 -9.77 4.55 15.71
CA SER A 81 -10.82 4.61 16.74
C SER A 81 -11.89 3.55 16.57
N ALA A 82 -12.07 3.02 15.35
CA ALA A 82 -13.02 1.96 15.03
C ALA A 82 -12.37 0.56 14.92
N CYS A 83 -11.04 0.47 14.98
CA CYS A 83 -10.29 -0.76 14.75
C CYS A 83 -10.45 -1.76 15.90
N THR A 84 -10.86 -2.99 15.56
CA THR A 84 -10.97 -4.12 16.51
C THR A 84 -9.80 -5.09 16.42
N LYS A 85 -8.91 -4.95 15.44
CA LYS A 85 -7.73 -5.83 15.20
C LYS A 85 -6.55 -5.55 16.16
N PHE A 86 -6.76 -4.76 17.21
CA PHE A 86 -5.79 -4.40 18.26
C PHE A 86 -4.37 -4.15 17.73
N LEU A 87 -3.37 -4.90 18.22
CA LEU A 87 -1.94 -4.67 17.96
C LEU A 87 -1.47 -5.15 16.59
N HIS A 88 -2.27 -5.94 15.86
CA HIS A 88 -1.88 -6.54 14.57
C HIS A 88 -2.42 -5.78 13.36
N CYS A 89 -3.14 -4.68 13.56
CA CYS A 89 -3.64 -3.83 12.49
C CYS A 89 -2.49 -3.08 11.79
N CYS A 90 -2.24 -3.38 10.52
CA CYS A 90 -1.22 -2.72 9.70
C CYS A 90 -1.49 -1.22 9.55
N THR A 91 -2.74 -0.79 9.38
CA THR A 91 -3.09 0.63 9.27
C THR A 91 -2.77 1.40 10.54
N SER A 92 -3.10 0.82 11.71
CA SER A 92 -2.83 1.43 13.01
C SER A 92 -1.32 1.47 13.32
N LEU A 93 -0.58 0.41 12.98
CA LEU A 93 0.87 0.35 13.09
C LEU A 93 1.57 1.38 12.19
N LEU A 94 1.12 1.49 10.94
CA LEU A 94 1.65 2.43 9.97
C LEU A 94 1.41 3.87 10.41
N LEU A 95 0.20 4.20 10.88
CA LEU A 95 -0.14 5.52 11.39
C LEU A 95 0.67 5.89 12.64
N LYS A 96 0.84 4.95 13.58
CA LYS A 96 1.66 5.17 14.78
C LYS A 96 3.10 5.50 14.40
N THR A 97 3.66 4.78 13.44
CA THR A 97 5.03 4.99 12.96
C THR A 97 5.15 6.27 12.14
N TRP A 98 4.13 6.62 11.35
CA TRP A 98 4.05 7.90 10.63
C TRP A 98 4.08 9.09 11.60
N ARG A 99 3.32 9.02 12.71
CA ARG A 99 3.34 10.07 13.74
C ARG A 99 4.72 10.23 14.38
N GLN A 100 5.44 9.12 14.58
CA GLN A 100 6.84 9.18 15.04
C GLN A 100 7.74 9.84 14.00
N TYR A 101 7.60 9.45 12.73
CA TYR A 101 8.35 10.00 11.60
C TYR A 101 8.13 11.52 11.47
N LYS A 102 6.87 11.94 11.30
CA LYS A 102 6.46 13.33 11.08
C LYS A 102 6.87 14.26 12.23
N CYS A 103 6.75 13.80 13.48
CA CYS A 103 7.04 14.60 14.66
C CYS A 103 8.48 14.46 15.18
N SER A 104 9.34 13.72 14.48
CA SER A 104 10.70 13.46 14.95
C SER A 104 11.53 14.75 14.98
N LYS A 105 12.15 15.03 16.13
CA LYS A 105 13.12 16.11 16.29
C LYS A 105 14.54 15.67 15.92
N VAL A 106 14.79 14.37 15.88
CA VAL A 106 16.07 13.75 15.53
C VAL A 106 16.03 13.23 14.08
N PRO A 107 17.18 13.10 13.41
CA PRO A 107 17.24 12.63 12.02
C PRO A 107 16.98 11.12 11.87
N LEU A 108 16.69 10.38 12.95
CA LEU A 108 16.55 8.92 12.92
C LEU A 108 15.44 8.46 13.88
N ILE A 109 14.41 7.77 13.37
CA ILE A 109 13.41 7.08 14.20
C ILE A 109 13.78 5.61 14.43
N ARG A 110 13.28 5.04 15.53
CA ARG A 110 13.47 3.63 15.91
C ARG A 110 12.12 2.95 16.13
N PRO A 111 11.43 2.50 15.07
CA PRO A 111 10.08 1.93 15.17
C PRO A 111 10.10 0.45 15.57
N ALA A 112 10.72 0.12 16.72
CA ALA A 112 10.92 -1.27 17.16
C ALA A 112 9.63 -2.08 17.27
N ALA A 113 8.54 -1.46 17.77
CA ALA A 113 7.25 -2.11 17.88
C ALA A 113 6.63 -2.45 16.51
N PHE A 114 6.80 -1.57 15.51
CA PHE A 114 6.35 -1.83 14.14
C PHE A 114 7.09 -3.05 13.58
N VAL A 115 8.43 -3.03 13.67
CA VAL A 115 9.28 -4.12 13.17
C VAL A 115 8.93 -5.45 13.84
N ALA A 116 8.80 -5.47 15.16
CA ALA A 116 8.48 -6.69 15.90
C ALA A 116 7.14 -7.29 15.47
N VAL A 117 6.09 -6.47 15.36
CA VAL A 117 4.78 -6.97 14.94
C VAL A 117 4.79 -7.37 13.48
N ILE A 118 5.34 -6.55 12.58
CA ILE A 118 5.39 -6.85 11.14
C ILE A 118 6.12 -8.17 10.88
N ARG A 119 7.26 -8.42 11.53
CA ARG A 119 7.97 -9.72 11.37
C ARG A 119 7.13 -10.91 11.84
N SER A 120 6.26 -10.72 12.83
CA SER A 120 5.39 -11.81 13.31
C SER A 120 4.27 -12.17 12.32
N ILE A 121 3.83 -11.21 11.50
CA ILE A 121 2.71 -11.39 10.56
C ILE A 121 3.17 -11.56 9.10
N PHE A 122 4.32 -11.00 8.72
CA PHE A 122 4.98 -11.19 7.43
C PHE A 122 5.81 -12.48 7.49
N ARG A 123 5.14 -13.63 7.55
CA ARG A 123 5.80 -14.93 7.35
C ARG A 123 5.88 -15.21 5.86
N THR A 124 7.07 -15.18 5.30
CA THR A 124 7.35 -15.96 4.09
C THR A 124 7.35 -17.44 4.52
N PRO A 125 6.65 -18.34 3.81
CA PRO A 125 6.74 -19.77 4.10
C PRO A 125 8.18 -20.20 3.87
N ASP A 126 8.96 -20.36 4.93
CA ASP A 126 10.24 -21.06 4.83
C ASP A 126 9.91 -22.54 4.69
N GLU A 127 10.29 -23.12 3.55
CA GLU A 127 10.15 -24.53 3.21
C GLU A 127 10.90 -25.46 4.19
N ASN A 128 11.71 -24.90 5.10
CA ASN A 128 12.45 -25.65 6.12
C ASN A 128 12.07 -25.29 7.56
N MET A 129 10.90 -24.69 7.83
CA MET A 129 10.51 -24.37 9.21
C MET A 129 10.08 -25.63 9.97
N ASP A 130 11.03 -26.26 10.63
CA ASP A 130 10.81 -27.22 11.70
C ASP A 130 10.19 -26.55 12.94
N ASP A 131 9.34 -27.30 13.64
CA ASP A 131 8.38 -26.88 14.68
C ASP A 131 9.02 -26.23 15.94
N GLU A 132 10.34 -26.08 15.97
CA GLU A 132 11.17 -25.59 17.10
C GLU A 132 11.86 -24.23 16.83
N GLY A 133 11.60 -23.58 15.70
CA GLY A 133 12.41 -22.45 15.19
C GLY A 133 12.07 -21.04 15.70
N PHE A 134 12.04 -20.78 17.01
CA PHE A 134 12.08 -19.39 17.54
C PHE A 134 13.52 -18.86 17.71
N HIS A 135 14.53 -19.60 17.25
CA HIS A 135 15.93 -19.30 17.54
C HIS A 135 16.74 -19.11 16.26
N ALA A 136 17.31 -17.90 16.13
CA ALA A 136 18.38 -17.47 15.23
C ALA A 136 18.05 -17.00 13.78
N ASP A 137 17.08 -17.58 13.06
CA ASP A 137 16.87 -17.26 11.63
C ASP A 137 15.78 -16.20 11.33
N GLY A 138 15.06 -15.74 12.35
CA GLY A 138 13.97 -14.74 12.22
C GLY A 138 14.40 -13.35 11.72
N ASN A 139 15.68 -13.17 11.41
CA ASN A 139 16.30 -11.95 10.87
C ASN A 139 16.75 -12.09 9.40
N LYS A 140 16.10 -12.91 8.57
CA LYS A 140 16.41 -12.98 7.13
C LYS A 140 16.09 -11.65 6.42
N GLN A 141 16.86 -11.36 5.37
CA GLN A 141 16.57 -10.27 4.44
C GLN A 141 15.54 -10.75 3.43
N GLU A 142 14.50 -9.96 3.24
CA GLU A 142 13.36 -10.31 2.39
C GLU A 142 13.33 -9.44 1.11
N ASP A 143 12.56 -9.91 0.13
CA ASP A 143 12.26 -9.14 -1.07
C ASP A 143 11.36 -7.93 -0.74
N ALA A 144 11.80 -6.73 -1.13
CA ALA A 144 11.08 -5.49 -0.81
C ALA A 144 9.77 -5.34 -1.59
N HIS A 145 9.68 -5.90 -2.80
CA HIS A 145 8.46 -5.89 -3.58
C HIS A 145 7.40 -6.78 -2.93
N GLU A 146 7.76 -8.00 -2.55
CA GLU A 146 6.84 -8.91 -1.84
C GLU A 146 6.37 -8.31 -0.51
N PHE A 147 7.29 -7.68 0.25
CA PHE A 147 6.93 -6.99 1.47
C PHE A 147 5.97 -5.81 1.24
N LEU A 148 6.20 -5.01 0.19
CA LEU A 148 5.33 -3.89 -0.13
C LEU A 148 3.93 -4.37 -0.52
N LEU A 149 3.82 -5.42 -1.33
CA LEU A 149 2.54 -6.02 -1.70
C LEU A 149 1.79 -6.56 -0.47
N PHE A 150 2.49 -7.29 0.40
CA PHE A 150 1.94 -7.74 1.67
C PHE A 150 1.37 -6.57 2.48
N LEU A 151 2.13 -5.50 2.62
CA LEU A 151 1.72 -4.35 3.41
C LEU A 151 0.51 -3.67 2.79
N LEU A 152 0.51 -3.43 1.48
CA LEU A 152 -0.63 -2.84 0.75
C LEU A 152 -1.89 -3.69 0.86
N GLN A 153 -1.79 -5.01 0.73
CA GLN A 153 -2.93 -5.92 0.89
C GLN A 153 -3.52 -5.82 2.29
N ASN A 154 -2.69 -5.80 3.34
CA ASN A 154 -3.18 -5.68 4.71
C ASN A 154 -3.78 -4.28 5.00
N LEU A 155 -3.26 -3.22 4.37
CA LEU A 155 -3.87 -1.89 4.46
C LEU A 155 -5.25 -1.86 3.78
N GLU A 156 -5.39 -2.52 2.63
CA GLU A 156 -6.69 -2.70 1.97
C GLU A 156 -7.67 -3.49 2.84
N ASP A 157 -7.24 -4.62 3.40
CA ASP A 157 -8.09 -5.45 4.27
C ASP A 157 -8.54 -4.70 5.53
N ASP A 158 -7.65 -3.88 6.10
CA ASP A 158 -7.98 -2.99 7.22
C ASP A 158 -8.99 -1.93 6.81
N PHE A 159 -8.80 -1.30 5.64
CA PHE A 159 -9.73 -0.32 5.08
C PHE A 159 -11.11 -0.93 4.80
N LEU A 160 -11.15 -2.14 4.25
CA LEU A 160 -12.39 -2.82 3.84
C LEU A 160 -13.13 -3.48 5.01
N SER A 161 -12.43 -3.80 6.11
CA SER A 161 -13.01 -4.52 7.26
C SER A 161 -14.35 -3.98 7.78
N PRO A 162 -14.62 -2.65 7.84
CA PRO A 162 -15.92 -2.13 8.27
C PRO A 162 -17.05 -2.38 7.26
N PHE A 163 -16.73 -2.57 5.99
CA PHE A 163 -17.69 -2.71 4.89
C PHE A 163 -18.08 -4.17 4.62
N VAL A 164 -17.21 -5.13 4.96
CA VAL A 164 -17.46 -6.58 4.76
C VAL A 164 -18.70 -7.07 5.54
N PHE A 165 -19.03 -6.44 6.67
CA PHE A 165 -20.25 -6.76 7.44
C PHE A 165 -21.54 -6.16 6.86
N VAL A 166 -21.46 -5.33 5.82
CA VAL A 166 -22.64 -4.66 5.21
C VAL A 166 -23.22 -5.45 4.04
N HIS A 167 -22.54 -6.49 3.54
CA HIS A 167 -23.07 -7.40 2.51
C HIS A 167 -22.90 -8.89 2.88
N PRO A 168 -23.95 -9.59 3.34
CA PRO A 168 -23.89 -11.04 3.57
C PRO A 168 -23.97 -11.88 2.27
N ALA A 169 -23.61 -11.33 1.12
CA ALA A 169 -23.60 -12.08 -0.13
C ALA A 169 -22.44 -11.64 -1.04
N SER A 170 -21.66 -12.61 -1.50
CA SER A 170 -20.56 -12.52 -2.48
C SER A 170 -19.17 -12.13 -1.98
N THR A 171 -18.63 -12.91 -1.05
CA THR A 171 -17.17 -13.08 -0.94
C THR A 171 -16.67 -14.07 -1.98
N LEU A 172 -16.28 -13.58 -3.16
CA LEU A 172 -15.23 -14.23 -3.94
C LEU A 172 -13.95 -13.40 -3.79
N PRO A 173 -12.83 -13.99 -3.33
CA PRO A 173 -11.58 -13.27 -3.18
C PRO A 173 -11.12 -12.70 -4.54
N ILE A 174 -10.45 -11.56 -4.53
CA ILE A 174 -9.96 -10.86 -5.73
C ILE A 174 -9.06 -11.77 -6.60
N LEU A 175 -8.41 -12.77 -6.01
CA LEU A 175 -7.65 -13.80 -6.73
C LEU A 175 -8.49 -14.63 -7.72
N THR A 176 -9.81 -14.73 -7.52
CA THR A 176 -10.71 -15.43 -8.47
C THR A 176 -11.01 -14.58 -9.72
N LEU A 177 -11.01 -13.25 -9.62
CA LEU A 177 -11.32 -12.35 -10.74
C LEU A 177 -10.19 -12.26 -11.77
N LEU A 178 -8.93 -12.43 -11.35
CA LEU A 178 -7.81 -12.47 -12.28
C LEU A 178 -7.72 -13.80 -13.06
N SER A 179 -8.27 -14.90 -12.53
CA SER A 179 -8.32 -16.19 -13.23
C SER A 179 -9.40 -16.27 -14.32
N GLN A 180 -10.43 -15.41 -14.27
CA GLN A 180 -11.51 -15.37 -15.26
C GLN A 180 -11.26 -14.37 -16.39
N ALA A 181 -10.19 -13.57 -16.33
CA ALA A 181 -9.81 -12.63 -17.37
C ALA A 181 -8.82 -13.21 -18.40
N TYR A 182 -8.40 -14.47 -18.24
CA TYR A 182 -7.42 -15.15 -19.10
C TYR A 182 -7.88 -16.53 -19.61
N LEU A 183 -9.19 -16.71 -19.82
CA LEU A 183 -9.79 -17.77 -20.63
C LEU A 183 -10.85 -17.17 -21.56
#